data_AF-B4WTJ5-F1
#
_entry.id   AF-B4WTJ5-F1
#
_cell.length_a   1.000
_cell.length_b   1.000
_cell.length_c   1.000
_cell.angle_alpha   90.00
_cell.angle_beta   90.00
_cell.angle_gamma   90.00
#
_symmetry.space_group_name_H-M   'P 1'
#
loop_
_entity.id
_entity.type
_entity.pdbx_description
1 polymer ?
#
loop_
_entity_poly.entity_id
_entity_poly.type
_entity_poly.pdbx_seq_one_letter_code
_entity_poly.pdbx_strand_id
1 'polypeptide(L)'
;MNRSVKLILDIVMGSVIPIWILNNLNEQLGTVITYIVAALVSIFWVLLDLFFITKRFNLITSYVGAFAIGRGLLAFWFVDGVQFAFKDSVGTIFIALVFGGSIIVRRPVMYYLIVQAFNPNTPKQEQSLKALLKESKVYRSLVKGTKTMLVVTLLTGIVNFFLNLQIVEADFGTASFNQQVAQVDAITRIVLTIPEFVVFWIVIVSIRRTMFYFLPKEGIDQSESDLWDLLELREIQRSRSQSQLVNRN
;
A
#
# COMPACT_ATOMS: atom_id res chain seq x y z
N MET A 1 3.34 -15.40 -15.12
CA MET A 1 2.34 -15.93 -14.16
C MET A 1 1.04 -15.15 -14.30
N ASN A 2 -0.12 -15.81 -14.25
CA ASN A 2 -1.42 -15.14 -14.32
C ASN A 2 -1.62 -14.24 -13.07
N ARG A 3 -2.25 -13.07 -13.21
CA ARG A 3 -2.48 -12.11 -12.12
C ARG A 3 -3.28 -12.73 -10.97
N SER A 4 -4.31 -13.51 -11.27
CA SER A 4 -5.11 -14.18 -10.24
C SER A 4 -4.30 -15.23 -9.46
N VAL A 5 -3.43 -15.97 -10.15
CA VAL A 5 -2.53 -16.95 -9.52
C VAL A 5 -1.53 -16.23 -8.61
N LYS A 6 -1.00 -15.08 -9.04
CA LYS A 6 -0.14 -14.24 -8.20
C LYS A 6 -0.84 -13.84 -6.91
N LEU A 7 -2.06 -13.27 -7.02
CA LEU A 7 -2.82 -12.80 -5.87
C LEU A 7 -3.11 -13.93 -4.87
N ILE A 8 -3.47 -15.12 -5.36
CA ILE A 8 -3.69 -16.28 -4.50
C ILE A 8 -2.40 -16.67 -3.78
N LEU A 9 -1.27 -16.73 -4.50
CA LEU A 9 0.02 -17.05 -3.89
C LEU A 9 0.44 -16.00 -2.84
N ASP A 10 0.23 -14.71 -3.11
CA ASP A 10 0.51 -13.63 -2.16
C ASP A 10 -0.31 -13.78 -0.86
N ILE A 11 -1.59 -14.16 -0.97
CA ILE A 11 -2.46 -14.39 0.20
C ILE A 11 -2.02 -15.63 0.97
N VAL A 12 -1.75 -16.73 0.26
CA VAL A 12 -1.41 -18.03 0.85
C VAL A 12 -0.05 -17.97 1.55
N MET A 13 0.99 -17.53 0.84
CA MET A 13 2.35 -17.44 1.37
C MET A 13 2.48 -16.33 2.41
N GLY A 14 1.75 -15.23 2.23
CA GLY A 14 1.84 -14.05 3.08
C GLY A 14 0.96 -14.08 4.33
N SER A 15 0.00 -15.00 4.46
CA SER A 15 -0.47 -15.33 5.83
C SER A 15 -1.14 -16.68 6.05
N VAL A 16 -1.74 -17.37 5.07
CA VAL A 16 -2.38 -18.67 5.36
C VAL A 16 -1.36 -19.67 5.89
N ILE A 17 -0.21 -19.80 5.20
CA ILE A 17 0.87 -20.71 5.59
C ILE A 17 1.49 -20.30 6.93
N PRO A 18 1.91 -19.04 7.16
CA PRO A 18 2.42 -18.61 8.46
C PRO A 18 1.48 -18.91 9.64
N ILE A 19 0.19 -18.59 9.52
CA ILE A 19 -0.82 -18.85 10.55
C ILE A 19 -0.96 -20.36 10.79
N TRP A 20 -0.98 -21.16 9.71
CA TRP A 20 -1.05 -22.60 9.82
C TRP A 20 0.18 -23.19 10.53
N ILE A 21 1.39 -22.71 10.20
CA ILE A 21 2.65 -23.12 10.85
C ILE A 21 2.59 -22.82 12.35
N LEU A 22 2.22 -21.60 12.73
CA LEU A 22 2.12 -21.17 14.13
C LEU A 22 1.14 -22.00 14.94
N ASN A 23 0.07 -22.51 14.32
CA ASN A 23 -0.93 -23.33 15.01
C ASN A 23 -0.54 -24.81 15.13
N ASN A 24 0.13 -25.38 14.12
CA ASN A 24 0.25 -26.83 13.98
C ASN A 24 1.65 -27.39 14.19
N LEU A 25 2.71 -26.58 14.03
CA LEU A 25 4.08 -27.11 13.98
C LEU A 25 4.88 -26.97 15.29
N ASN A 26 4.24 -26.58 16.39
CA ASN A 26 4.93 -26.34 17.68
C ASN A 26 5.57 -27.60 18.26
N GLU A 27 4.87 -28.74 18.19
CA GLU A 27 5.35 -30.00 18.77
C GLU A 27 6.51 -30.62 17.97
N GLN A 28 6.50 -30.49 16.64
CA GLN A 28 7.53 -31.11 15.80
C GLN A 28 8.80 -30.27 15.69
N LEU A 29 8.68 -28.93 15.66
CA LEU A 29 9.82 -28.04 15.44
C LEU A 29 10.31 -27.37 16.74
N GLY A 30 9.51 -27.35 17.79
CA GLY A 30 9.73 -26.49 18.95
C GLY A 30 9.24 -25.07 18.69
N THR A 31 8.64 -24.48 19.72
CA THR A 31 7.91 -23.20 19.69
C THR A 31 8.68 -22.04 19.06
N VAL A 32 9.95 -21.85 19.45
CA VAL A 32 10.79 -20.76 18.95
C VAL A 32 11.09 -20.94 17.45
N ILE A 33 11.39 -22.16 17.03
CA ILE A 33 11.69 -22.46 15.62
C ILE A 33 10.42 -22.30 14.78
N THR A 34 9.27 -22.75 15.27
CA THR A 34 7.96 -22.56 14.62
C THR A 34 7.68 -21.07 14.35
N TYR A 35 7.93 -20.21 15.33
CA TYR A 35 7.77 -18.75 15.19
C TYR A 35 8.69 -18.18 14.09
N ILE A 36 9.98 -18.53 14.13
CA ILE A 36 10.97 -18.04 13.15
C ILE A 36 10.61 -18.53 11.74
N VAL A 37 10.25 -19.81 11.59
CA VAL A 37 9.89 -20.39 10.28
C VAL A 37 8.64 -19.70 9.71
N ALA A 38 7.60 -19.47 10.52
CA ALA A 38 6.40 -18.75 10.07
C ALA A 38 6.73 -17.35 9.54
N ALA A 39 7.58 -16.59 10.25
CA ALA A 39 8.04 -15.29 9.82
C ALA A 39 8.85 -15.37 8.52
N LEU A 40 9.81 -16.30 8.44
CA LEU A 40 10.69 -16.46 7.28
C LEU A 40 9.94 -16.81 6.01
N VAL A 41 8.86 -17.60 6.07
CA VAL A 41 8.03 -17.91 4.90
C VAL A 41 7.48 -16.64 4.26
N SER A 42 6.91 -15.74 5.07
CA SER A 42 6.35 -14.47 4.58
C SER A 42 7.44 -13.58 3.98
N ILE A 43 8.56 -13.44 4.68
CA ILE A 43 9.69 -12.61 4.25
C ILE A 43 10.26 -13.14 2.94
N PHE A 44 10.56 -14.45 2.89
CA PHE A 44 11.13 -15.10 1.73
C PHE A 44 10.22 -14.95 0.51
N TRP A 45 8.91 -15.10 0.67
CA TRP A 45 7.96 -14.87 -0.42
C TRP A 45 8.01 -13.44 -0.95
N VAL A 46 7.99 -12.43 -0.07
CA VAL A 46 8.06 -11.01 -0.48
C VAL A 46 9.36 -10.70 -1.21
N LEU A 47 10.49 -11.22 -0.72
CA LEU A 47 11.78 -11.04 -1.38
C LEU A 47 11.82 -11.78 -2.73
N LEU A 48 11.29 -13.00 -2.81
CA LEU A 48 11.22 -13.77 -4.04
C LEU A 48 10.38 -13.05 -5.09
N ASP A 49 9.20 -12.54 -4.72
CA ASP A 49 8.36 -11.76 -5.63
C ASP A 49 9.08 -10.49 -6.11
N LEU A 50 9.75 -9.77 -5.21
CA LEU A 50 10.45 -8.53 -5.54
C LEU A 50 11.63 -8.78 -6.50
N PHE A 51 12.51 -9.73 -6.18
CA PHE A 51 13.77 -9.95 -6.89
C PHE A 51 13.63 -10.82 -8.14
N PHE A 52 12.69 -11.78 -8.16
CA PHE A 52 12.62 -12.80 -9.20
C PHE A 52 11.35 -12.75 -10.05
N ILE A 53 10.22 -12.29 -9.52
CA ILE A 53 8.93 -12.30 -10.26
C ILE A 53 8.64 -10.92 -10.85
N THR A 54 8.48 -9.92 -10.00
CA THR A 54 8.06 -8.58 -10.39
C THR A 54 9.22 -7.80 -11.03
N LYS A 55 10.45 -7.92 -10.51
CA LYS A 55 11.71 -7.33 -11.05
C LYS A 55 11.65 -5.83 -11.38
N ARG A 56 10.67 -5.09 -10.87
CA ARG A 56 10.55 -3.64 -11.12
C ARG A 56 11.01 -2.91 -9.88
N PHE A 57 12.23 -2.37 -9.89
CA PHE A 57 12.74 -1.50 -8.84
C PHE A 57 12.28 -0.05 -9.08
N ASN A 58 11.11 0.30 -8.56
CA ASN A 58 10.62 1.66 -8.43
C ASN A 58 10.54 2.08 -6.95
N LEU A 59 10.22 3.35 -6.68
CA LEU A 59 10.20 3.91 -5.32
C LEU A 59 9.27 3.12 -4.37
N ILE A 60 8.15 2.62 -4.88
CA ILE A 60 7.16 1.83 -4.11
C ILE A 60 7.68 0.43 -3.82
N THR A 61 8.31 -0.25 -4.78
CA THR A 61 8.91 -1.57 -4.57
C THR A 61 10.18 -1.52 -3.74
N SER A 62 10.97 -0.44 -3.84
CA SER A 62 12.11 -0.18 -2.95
C SER A 62 11.63 0.03 -1.52
N TYR A 63 10.51 0.74 -1.34
CA TYR A 63 9.81 0.86 -0.06
C TYR A 63 9.35 -0.50 0.47
N VAL A 64 8.65 -1.32 -0.35
CA VAL A 64 8.19 -2.66 0.05
C VAL A 64 9.38 -3.56 0.40
N GLY A 65 10.47 -3.51 -0.36
CA GLY A 65 11.68 -4.27 -0.09
C GLY A 65 12.38 -3.85 1.20
N ALA A 66 12.59 -2.55 1.42
CA ALA A 66 13.17 -2.03 2.66
C ALA A 66 12.31 -2.39 3.88
N PHE A 67 10.99 -2.31 3.74
CA PHE A 67 10.05 -2.69 4.76
C PHE A 67 10.09 -4.20 5.08
N ALA A 68 10.16 -5.05 4.05
CA ALA A 68 10.27 -6.50 4.21
C ALA A 68 11.56 -6.90 4.93
N ILE A 69 12.68 -6.24 4.60
CA ILE A 69 13.95 -6.42 5.31
C ILE A 69 13.81 -5.99 6.78
N GLY A 70 13.20 -4.82 7.03
CA GLY A 70 12.93 -4.35 8.39
C GLY A 70 12.11 -5.35 9.20
N ARG A 71 11.01 -5.86 8.64
CA ARG A 71 10.22 -6.94 9.27
C ARG A 71 11.03 -8.20 9.52
N GLY A 72 11.93 -8.57 8.60
CA GLY A 72 12.79 -9.73 8.77
C GLY A 72 13.78 -9.58 9.91
N LEU A 73 14.39 -8.40 10.07
CA LEU A 73 15.24 -8.13 11.23
C LEU A 73 14.44 -8.12 12.53
N LEU A 74 13.23 -7.56 12.52
CA LEU A 74 12.34 -7.55 13.68
C LEU A 74 11.89 -8.96 14.08
N ALA A 75 11.83 -9.93 13.17
CA ALA A 75 11.47 -11.31 13.50
C ALA A 75 12.41 -11.93 14.54
N PHE A 76 13.68 -11.52 14.57
CA PHE A 76 14.68 -11.99 15.54
C PHE A 76 14.66 -11.22 16.87
N TRP A 77 13.83 -10.18 16.99
CA TRP A 77 13.60 -9.50 18.25
C TRP A 77 12.58 -10.28 19.08
N PHE A 78 13.04 -11.17 19.95
CA PHE A 78 12.20 -12.04 20.77
C PHE A 78 11.65 -11.26 21.98
N VAL A 79 10.36 -10.97 21.95
CA VAL A 79 9.63 -10.19 22.98
C VAL A 79 8.20 -10.67 23.08
N ASP A 80 7.58 -10.43 24.24
CA ASP A 80 6.20 -10.71 24.60
C ASP A 80 5.49 -9.47 25.17
N GLY A 81 4.20 -9.61 25.46
CA GLY A 81 3.36 -8.58 26.06
C GLY A 81 3.43 -7.22 25.34
N VAL A 82 3.71 -6.16 26.11
CA VAL A 82 3.73 -4.78 25.58
C VAL A 82 4.83 -4.58 24.53
N GLN A 83 5.98 -5.23 24.71
CA GLN A 83 7.09 -5.12 23.76
C GLN A 83 6.73 -5.80 22.45
N PHE A 84 6.01 -6.93 22.50
CA PHE A 84 5.47 -7.57 21.30
C PHE A 84 4.46 -6.69 20.57
N ALA A 85 3.47 -6.12 21.29
CA ALA A 85 2.49 -5.23 20.67
C ALA A 85 3.15 -4.02 19.98
N PHE A 86 4.20 -3.46 20.59
CA PHE A 86 4.98 -2.40 19.98
C PHE A 86 5.74 -2.88 18.74
N LYS A 87 6.45 -4.01 18.84
CA LYS A 87 7.20 -4.64 17.74
C LYS A 87 6.29 -4.89 16.54
N ASP A 88 5.10 -5.45 16.75
CA ASP A 88 4.15 -5.73 15.68
C ASP A 88 3.63 -4.44 15.02
N SER A 89 3.47 -3.38 15.82
CA SER A 89 3.02 -2.07 15.35
C SER A 89 4.09 -1.25 14.62
N VAL A 90 5.37 -1.65 14.64
CA VAL A 90 6.46 -0.96 13.90
C VAL A 90 6.12 -0.83 12.42
N GLY A 91 5.44 -1.86 11.88
CA GLY A 91 5.00 -1.86 10.50
C GLY A 91 4.14 -0.65 10.16
N THR A 92 3.14 -0.41 11.01
CA THR A 92 2.17 0.66 10.87
C THR A 92 2.76 2.03 11.17
N ILE A 93 3.64 2.13 12.17
CA ILE A 93 4.39 3.35 12.49
C ILE A 93 5.18 3.80 11.27
N PHE A 94 5.89 2.87 10.61
CA PHE A 94 6.65 3.18 9.42
C PHE A 94 5.76 3.70 8.28
N ILE A 95 4.62 3.06 8.01
CA ILE A 95 3.65 3.51 6.99
C ILE A 95 3.16 4.92 7.33
N ALA A 96 2.81 5.18 8.59
CA ALA A 96 2.35 6.50 9.03
C ALA A 96 3.43 7.58 8.83
N LEU A 97 4.70 7.26 9.13
CA LEU A 97 5.82 8.17 8.85
C LEU A 97 5.99 8.45 7.36
N VAL A 98 5.79 7.46 6.50
CA VAL A 98 5.85 7.65 5.04
C VAL A 98 4.73 8.57 4.56
N PHE A 99 3.48 8.32 4.96
CA PHE A 99 2.36 9.20 4.60
C PHE A 99 2.54 10.62 5.17
N GLY A 100 2.87 10.75 6.46
CA GLY A 100 3.08 12.03 7.14
C GLY A 100 4.26 12.81 6.57
N GLY A 101 5.41 12.15 6.43
CA GLY A 101 6.62 12.72 5.84
C GLY A 101 6.39 13.22 4.42
N SER A 102 5.64 12.47 3.59
CA SER A 102 5.30 12.87 2.22
C SER A 102 4.53 14.21 2.14
N ILE A 103 3.68 14.48 3.14
CA ILE A 103 2.93 15.74 3.23
C ILE A 103 3.86 16.89 3.61
N ILE A 104 4.77 16.65 4.57
CA ILE A 104 5.75 17.65 5.04
C ILE A 104 6.65 18.09 3.89
N VAL A 105 7.15 17.15 3.08
CA VAL A 105 7.98 17.46 1.90
C VAL A 105 7.17 17.92 0.68
N ARG A 106 5.86 18.12 0.82
CA ARG A 106 4.92 18.56 -0.24
C ARG A 106 4.87 17.64 -1.47
N ARG A 107 5.19 16.35 -1.28
CA ARG A 107 5.13 15.31 -2.32
C ARG A 107 4.26 14.15 -1.83
N PRO A 108 2.92 14.31 -1.81
CA PRO A 108 2.01 13.32 -1.20
C PRO A 108 2.17 11.93 -1.83
N VAL A 109 2.20 10.85 -1.02
CA VAL A 109 2.36 9.46 -1.51
C VAL A 109 1.37 9.11 -2.64
N MET A 110 0.12 9.57 -2.52
CA MET A 110 -0.91 9.34 -3.53
C MET A 110 -0.53 9.81 -4.93
N TYR A 111 0.32 10.84 -5.05
CA TYR A 111 0.86 11.27 -6.34
C TYR A 111 1.63 10.13 -7.03
N TYR A 112 2.55 9.50 -6.30
CA TYR A 112 3.39 8.43 -6.84
C TYR A 112 2.59 7.17 -7.15
N LEU A 113 1.60 6.85 -6.30
CA LEU A 113 0.68 5.74 -6.54
C LEU A 113 -0.12 5.94 -7.84
N ILE A 114 -0.64 7.15 -8.08
CA ILE A 114 -1.38 7.46 -9.30
C ILE A 114 -0.49 7.41 -10.55
N VAL A 115 0.71 7.99 -10.48
CA VAL A 115 1.68 7.92 -11.60
C VAL A 115 2.03 6.46 -11.92
N GLN A 116 2.25 5.64 -10.90
CA GLN A 116 2.53 4.22 -11.08
C GLN A 116 1.31 3.45 -11.61
N ALA A 117 0.10 3.75 -11.12
CA ALA A 117 -1.12 3.06 -11.53
C ALA A 117 -1.42 3.28 -13.02
N PHE A 118 -1.19 4.48 -13.53
CA PHE A 118 -1.36 4.78 -14.96
C PHE A 118 -0.17 4.32 -15.81
N ASN A 119 1.03 4.17 -15.24
CA ASN A 119 2.24 3.65 -15.90
C ASN A 119 2.45 4.23 -17.32
N PRO A 120 2.74 5.54 -17.45
CA PRO A 120 2.92 6.20 -18.75
C PRO A 120 4.04 5.51 -19.55
N ASN A 121 3.78 5.27 -20.83
CA ASN A 121 4.71 4.56 -21.72
C ASN A 121 5.61 5.51 -22.52
N THR A 122 5.25 6.80 -22.60
CA THR A 122 6.03 7.80 -23.35
C THR A 122 6.35 9.04 -22.49
N PRO A 123 7.43 9.78 -22.79
CA PRO A 123 7.73 11.04 -22.11
C PRO A 123 6.62 12.08 -22.23
N LYS A 124 5.90 12.11 -23.37
CA LYS A 124 4.73 12.98 -23.58
C LYS A 124 3.63 12.64 -22.59
N GLN A 125 3.21 11.37 -22.51
CA GLN A 125 2.21 10.90 -21.55
C GLN A 125 2.58 11.23 -20.11
N GLU A 126 3.84 11.04 -19.73
CA GLU A 126 4.33 11.38 -18.40
C GLU A 126 4.20 12.88 -18.12
N GLN A 127 4.57 13.74 -19.06
CA GLN A 127 4.43 15.20 -18.92
C GLN A 127 2.97 15.63 -18.83
N SER A 128 2.09 15.09 -19.69
CA SER A 128 0.65 15.38 -19.69
C SER A 128 0.01 15.00 -18.35
N LEU A 129 0.32 13.80 -17.83
CA LEU A 129 -0.16 13.34 -16.53
C LEU A 129 0.36 14.23 -15.40
N LYS A 130 1.65 14.56 -15.39
CA LYS A 130 2.24 15.47 -14.39
C LYS A 130 1.58 16.85 -14.42
N ALA A 131 1.27 17.37 -15.61
CA ALA A 131 0.58 18.65 -15.76
C ALA A 131 -0.85 18.59 -15.18
N LEU A 132 -1.58 17.50 -15.42
CA LEU A 132 -2.90 17.28 -14.82
C LEU A 132 -2.82 17.17 -13.28
N LEU A 133 -1.85 16.43 -12.75
CA LEU A 133 -1.69 16.25 -11.30
C LEU A 133 -1.27 17.54 -10.57
N LYS A 134 -0.71 18.52 -11.28
CA LYS A 134 -0.37 19.86 -10.76
C LYS A 134 -1.56 20.81 -10.69
N GLU A 135 -2.69 20.49 -11.32
CA GLU A 135 -3.89 21.33 -11.21
C GLU A 135 -4.31 21.46 -9.74
N SER A 136 -4.58 22.68 -9.28
CA SER A 136 -4.71 22.98 -7.84
C SER A 136 -5.74 22.07 -7.14
N LYS A 137 -6.89 21.82 -7.77
CA LYS A 137 -7.92 20.93 -7.21
C LYS A 137 -7.48 19.46 -7.20
N VAL A 138 -6.79 19.00 -8.24
CA VAL A 138 -6.26 17.63 -8.32
C VAL A 138 -5.19 17.41 -7.25
N TYR A 139 -4.22 18.32 -7.15
CA TYR A 139 -3.18 18.27 -6.12
C TYR A 139 -3.77 18.29 -4.70
N ARG A 140 -4.78 19.15 -4.44
CA ARG A 140 -5.50 19.15 -3.15
C ARG A 140 -6.17 17.81 -2.87
N SER A 141 -6.73 17.15 -3.89
CA SER A 141 -7.31 15.80 -3.74
C SER A 141 -6.24 14.76 -3.40
N LEU A 142 -5.05 14.83 -3.99
CA LEU A 142 -3.92 13.94 -3.65
C LEU A 142 -3.46 14.13 -2.20
N VAL A 143 -3.36 15.38 -1.74
CA VAL A 143 -3.01 15.70 -0.35
C VAL A 143 -4.10 15.22 0.61
N LYS A 144 -5.38 15.46 0.29
CA LYS A 144 -6.51 14.96 1.10
C LYS A 144 -6.48 13.45 1.19
N GLY A 145 -6.31 12.74 0.07
CA GLY A 145 -6.21 11.28 0.05
C GLY A 145 -5.04 10.75 0.88
N THR A 146 -3.89 11.41 0.81
CA THR A 146 -2.70 11.06 1.61
C THR A 146 -2.94 11.28 3.10
N LYS A 147 -3.61 12.38 3.48
CA LYS A 147 -4.02 12.64 4.88
C LYS A 147 -5.05 11.62 5.37
N THR A 148 -6.03 11.27 4.55
CA THR A 148 -7.03 10.25 4.89
C THR A 148 -6.35 8.91 5.17
N MET A 149 -5.42 8.48 4.31
CA MET A 149 -4.67 7.24 4.56
C MET A 149 -3.81 7.32 5.81
N LEU A 150 -3.14 8.45 6.07
CA LEU A 150 -2.40 8.64 7.32
C LEU A 150 -3.30 8.44 8.54
N VAL A 151 -4.48 9.06 8.56
CA VAL A 151 -5.42 8.94 9.68
C VAL A 151 -5.88 7.50 9.84
N VAL A 152 -6.26 6.82 8.76
CA VAL A 152 -6.69 5.42 8.82
C VAL A 152 -5.56 4.53 9.31
N THR A 153 -4.35 4.66 8.78
CA THR A 153 -3.16 3.92 9.23
C THR A 153 -2.89 4.13 10.73
N LEU A 154 -3.00 5.36 11.23
CA LEU A 154 -2.82 5.62 12.66
C LEU A 154 -3.90 4.94 13.50
N LEU A 155 -5.16 5.04 13.10
CA LEU A 155 -6.27 4.39 13.81
C LEU A 155 -6.13 2.87 13.80
N THR A 156 -5.80 2.26 12.65
CA THR A 156 -5.63 0.81 12.54
C THR A 156 -4.41 0.35 13.31
N GLY A 157 -3.32 1.13 13.35
CA GLY A 157 -2.17 0.87 14.20
C GLY A 157 -2.50 0.88 15.68
N ILE A 158 -3.30 1.85 16.13
CA ILE A 158 -3.76 1.93 17.52
C ILE A 158 -4.62 0.70 17.86
N VAL A 159 -5.58 0.36 17.01
CA VAL A 159 -6.44 -0.82 17.23
C VAL A 159 -5.61 -2.11 17.22
N ASN A 160 -4.68 -2.26 16.29
CA ASN A 160 -3.77 -3.41 16.22
C ASN A 160 -2.93 -3.56 17.49
N PHE A 161 -2.39 -2.46 18.00
CA PHE A 161 -1.62 -2.44 19.24
C PHE A 161 -2.46 -2.95 20.41
N PHE A 162 -3.69 -2.46 20.57
CA PHE A 162 -4.59 -2.92 21.64
C PHE A 162 -5.03 -4.37 21.47
N LEU A 163 -5.30 -4.82 20.24
CA LEU A 163 -5.63 -6.23 19.98
C LEU A 163 -4.47 -7.15 20.38
N ASN A 164 -3.23 -6.78 20.04
CA ASN A 164 -2.05 -7.54 20.44
C ASN A 164 -1.89 -7.57 21.96
N LEU A 165 -2.09 -6.44 22.66
CA LEU A 165 -2.03 -6.39 24.12
C LEU A 165 -3.06 -7.28 24.81
N GLN A 166 -4.24 -7.43 24.22
CA GLN A 166 -5.36 -8.17 24.81
C GLN A 166 -5.35 -9.66 24.46
N ILE A 167 -4.77 -10.04 23.33
CA ILE A 167 -4.82 -11.41 22.83
C ILE A 167 -3.50 -12.14 23.11
N VAL A 168 -2.36 -11.46 22.99
CA VAL A 168 -1.02 -12.05 23.12
C VAL A 168 -0.47 -11.81 24.52
N GLU A 169 -1.00 -12.59 25.46
CA GLU A 169 -0.66 -12.51 26.89
C GLU A 169 0.38 -13.54 27.32
N ALA A 170 0.56 -14.62 26.55
CA ALA A 170 1.48 -15.69 26.89
C ALA A 170 2.95 -15.29 26.71
N ASP A 171 3.84 -15.92 27.47
CA ASP A 171 5.28 -15.68 27.37
C ASP A 171 5.86 -16.18 26.04
N PHE A 172 6.84 -15.45 25.53
CA PHE A 172 7.54 -15.84 24.30
C PHE A 172 8.17 -17.24 24.44
N GLY A 173 8.10 -18.03 23.37
CA GLY A 173 8.63 -19.39 23.36
C GLY A 173 7.67 -20.44 23.92
N THR A 174 6.41 -20.09 24.17
CA THR A 174 5.35 -21.06 24.46
C THR A 174 4.51 -21.35 23.22
N ALA A 175 3.85 -22.53 23.18
CA ALA A 175 2.91 -22.84 22.10
C ALA A 175 1.68 -21.92 22.14
N SER A 176 1.25 -21.54 23.35
CA SER A 176 0.16 -20.59 23.56
C SER A 176 0.46 -19.22 22.93
N PHE A 177 1.69 -18.71 23.08
CA PHE A 177 2.10 -17.47 22.43
C PHE A 177 1.94 -17.56 20.91
N ASN A 178 2.46 -18.62 20.28
CA ASN A 178 2.34 -18.79 18.82
C ASN A 178 0.88 -18.88 18.35
N GLN A 179 0.03 -19.58 19.09
CA GLN A 179 -1.40 -19.67 18.78
C GLN A 179 -2.12 -18.33 18.94
N GLN A 180 -1.80 -17.56 19.98
CA GLN A 180 -2.34 -16.22 20.19
C GLN A 180 -1.90 -15.25 19.09
N VAL A 181 -0.62 -15.31 18.67
CA VAL A 181 -0.11 -14.54 17.52
C VAL A 181 -0.86 -14.93 16.24
N ALA A 182 -1.04 -16.22 15.99
CA ALA A 182 -1.79 -16.71 14.83
C ALA A 182 -3.26 -16.23 14.86
N GLN A 183 -3.88 -16.18 16.05
CA GLN A 183 -5.23 -15.71 16.25
C GLN A 183 -5.37 -14.21 15.98
N VAL A 184 -4.50 -13.37 16.56
CA VAL A 184 -4.57 -11.92 16.35
C VAL A 184 -4.27 -11.56 14.90
N ASP A 185 -3.31 -12.22 14.25
CA ASP A 185 -3.02 -12.03 12.82
C ASP A 185 -4.22 -12.40 11.93
N ALA A 186 -4.93 -13.47 12.25
CA ALA A 186 -6.14 -13.87 11.52
C ALA A 186 -7.25 -12.82 11.68
N ILE A 187 -7.45 -12.29 12.89
CA ILE A 187 -8.46 -11.27 13.19
C ILE A 187 -8.13 -9.97 12.47
N THR A 188 -6.91 -9.45 12.62
CA THR A 188 -6.50 -8.16 12.07
C THR A 188 -6.53 -8.14 10.55
N ARG A 189 -6.23 -9.27 9.89
CA ARG A 189 -6.30 -9.42 8.43
C ARG A 189 -7.72 -9.28 7.86
N ILE A 190 -8.75 -9.44 8.68
CA ILE A 190 -10.14 -9.20 8.27
C ILE A 190 -10.58 -7.83 8.79
N VAL A 191 -10.48 -7.64 10.11
CA VAL A 191 -11.05 -6.49 10.83
C VAL A 191 -10.37 -5.17 10.46
N LEU A 192 -9.07 -5.17 10.18
CA LEU A 192 -8.33 -3.95 9.83
C LEU A 192 -8.13 -3.80 8.33
N THR A 193 -7.70 -4.87 7.67
CA THR A 193 -7.33 -4.80 6.24
C THR A 193 -8.52 -4.52 5.33
N ILE A 194 -9.71 -5.11 5.58
CA ILE A 194 -10.88 -4.87 4.71
C ILE A 194 -11.32 -3.39 4.77
N PRO A 195 -11.53 -2.79 5.95
CA PRO A 195 -11.82 -1.35 6.04
C PRO A 195 -10.74 -0.46 5.41
N GLU A 196 -9.46 -0.78 5.59
CA GLU A 196 -8.36 -0.06 4.94
C GLU A 196 -8.48 -0.08 3.42
N PHE A 197 -8.78 -1.23 2.82
CA PHE A 197 -9.01 -1.35 1.39
C PHE A 197 -10.22 -0.55 0.92
N VAL A 198 -11.32 -0.55 1.69
CA VAL A 198 -12.52 0.25 1.36
C VAL A 198 -12.17 1.74 1.36
N VAL A 199 -11.47 2.24 2.38
CA VAL A 199 -11.07 3.66 2.41
C VAL A 199 -10.08 3.99 1.30
N PHE A 200 -9.11 3.12 1.04
CA PHE A 200 -8.18 3.28 -0.07
C PHE A 200 -8.92 3.38 -1.41
N TRP A 201 -9.90 2.50 -1.64
CA TRP A 201 -10.73 2.54 -2.84
C TRP A 201 -11.51 3.86 -2.96
N ILE A 202 -12.14 4.33 -1.87
CA ILE A 202 -12.83 5.63 -1.84
C ILE A 202 -11.87 6.78 -2.18
N VAL A 203 -10.65 6.77 -1.63
CA VAL A 203 -9.63 7.78 -1.92
C VAL A 203 -9.25 7.77 -3.40
N ILE A 204 -8.98 6.59 -3.98
CA ILE A 204 -8.65 6.46 -5.40
C ILE A 204 -9.80 6.95 -6.28
N VAL A 205 -11.05 6.56 -5.99
CA VAL A 205 -12.23 7.01 -6.73
C VAL A 205 -12.39 8.53 -6.64
N SER A 206 -12.18 9.13 -5.46
CA SER A 206 -12.26 10.58 -5.27
C SER A 206 -11.19 11.33 -6.07
N ILE A 207 -9.95 10.84 -6.07
CA ILE A 207 -8.86 11.42 -6.87
C ILE A 207 -9.19 11.29 -8.36
N ARG A 208 -9.62 10.11 -8.81
CA ARG A 208 -10.00 9.86 -10.21
C ARG A 208 -11.11 10.80 -10.65
N ARG A 209 -12.19 10.93 -9.88
CA ARG A 209 -13.28 11.87 -10.17
C ARG A 209 -12.78 13.30 -10.31
N THR A 210 -11.83 13.72 -9.47
CA THR A 210 -11.25 15.07 -9.53
C THR A 210 -10.37 15.26 -10.77
N MET A 211 -9.62 14.24 -11.20
CA MET A 211 -8.82 14.28 -12.42
C MET A 211 -9.71 14.41 -13.67
N PHE A 212 -10.74 13.57 -13.78
CA PHE A 212 -11.64 13.55 -14.94
C PHE A 212 -12.48 14.82 -15.08
N TYR A 213 -12.70 15.57 -14.00
CA TYR A 213 -13.31 16.90 -14.04
C TYR A 213 -12.52 17.90 -14.92
N PHE A 214 -11.19 17.76 -15.01
CA PHE A 214 -10.32 18.64 -15.80
C PHE A 214 -10.05 18.13 -17.23
N LEU A 215 -10.66 17.01 -17.59
CA LEU A 215 -10.58 16.45 -18.93
C LEU A 215 -11.78 16.91 -19.77
N PRO A 216 -11.63 17.03 -21.09
CA PRO A 216 -12.71 17.42 -21.98
C PRO A 216 -13.92 16.48 -21.87
N LYS A 217 -15.12 17.02 -22.10
CA LYS A 217 -16.39 16.27 -22.13
C LYS A 217 -17.01 16.18 -23.52
N GLU A 218 -16.51 16.94 -24.48
CA GLU A 218 -17.11 17.05 -25.81
C GLU A 218 -16.64 15.91 -26.73
N GLY A 219 -17.63 15.16 -27.25
CA GLY A 219 -17.44 14.24 -28.37
C GLY A 219 -17.08 12.79 -28.03
N ILE A 220 -16.79 12.46 -26.77
CA ILE A 220 -16.49 11.07 -26.35
C ILE A 220 -17.06 10.81 -24.94
N ASP A 221 -17.65 9.63 -24.73
CA ASP A 221 -18.11 9.21 -23.40
C ASP A 221 -16.88 9.00 -22.50
N GLN A 222 -16.77 9.80 -21.43
CA GLN A 222 -15.68 9.70 -20.45
C GLN A 222 -15.60 8.33 -19.76
N SER A 223 -16.67 7.53 -19.81
CA SER A 223 -16.70 6.18 -19.27
C SER A 223 -16.08 5.13 -20.21
N GLU A 224 -16.03 5.40 -21.51
CA GLU A 224 -15.50 4.51 -22.56
C GLU A 224 -14.14 4.96 -23.11
N SER A 225 -13.74 6.21 -22.88
CA SER A 225 -12.48 6.79 -23.39
C SER A 225 -11.27 6.39 -22.56
N ASP A 226 -10.14 6.06 -23.20
CA ASP A 226 -8.87 5.91 -22.50
C ASP A 226 -8.43 7.28 -21.94
N LEU A 227 -7.79 7.28 -20.76
CA LEU A 227 -7.28 8.49 -20.11
C LEU A 227 -6.37 9.27 -21.08
N TRP A 228 -5.59 8.55 -21.87
CA TRP A 228 -4.60 9.13 -22.77
C TRP A 228 -5.23 9.93 -23.91
N ASP A 229 -6.34 9.45 -24.47
CA ASP A 229 -7.07 10.16 -25.52
C ASP A 229 -7.62 11.49 -24.99
N LEU A 230 -8.19 11.46 -23.78
CA LEU A 230 -8.72 12.65 -23.11
C LEU A 230 -7.62 13.67 -22.76
N LEU A 231 -6.42 13.20 -22.40
CA LEU A 231 -5.27 14.06 -22.16
C LEU A 231 -4.75 14.71 -23.45
N GLU A 232 -4.72 13.98 -24.55
CA GLU A 232 -4.31 14.54 -25.85
C GLU A 232 -5.29 15.61 -26.34
N LEU A 233 -6.60 15.34 -26.24
CA LEU A 233 -7.63 16.33 -26.56
C LEU A 233 -7.50 17.60 -25.72
N ARG A 234 -7.20 17.46 -24.44
CA ARG A 234 -6.96 18.59 -23.53
C ARG A 234 -5.78 19.45 -23.98
N GLU A 235 -4.69 18.83 -24.43
CA GLU A 235 -3.51 19.54 -24.93
C GLU A 235 -3.82 20.28 -26.23
N ILE A 236 -4.56 19.64 -27.15
CA ILE A 236 -5.00 20.25 -28.41
C ILE A 236 -5.91 21.46 -28.15
N GLN A 237 -6.84 21.36 -27.20
CA GLN A 237 -7.72 22.48 -26.84
C GLN A 237 -6.94 23.63 -26.19
N ARG A 238 -5.95 23.33 -25.34
CA ARG A 238 -5.08 24.35 -24.73
C ARG A 238 -4.21 25.07 -25.75
N SER A 239 -3.61 24.34 -26.70
CA SER A 239 -2.79 24.96 -27.75
C SER A 239 -3.63 25.86 -28.66
N ARG A 240 -4.82 25.40 -29.09
CA ARG A 240 -5.76 26.21 -29.87
C ARG A 240 -6.18 27.50 -29.15
N SER A 241 -6.47 27.41 -27.86
CA SER A 241 -6.85 28.58 -27.04
C SER A 241 -5.70 29.59 -26.92
N GLN A 242 -4.46 29.12 -26.80
CA GLN A 242 -3.27 29.98 -26.77
C GLN A 242 -3.02 30.66 -28.11
N SER A 243 -3.14 29.95 -29.24
CA SER A 243 -2.97 30.54 -30.57
C SER A 243 -4.03 31.60 -30.90
N GLN A 244 -5.27 31.43 -30.42
CA GLN A 244 -6.33 32.43 -30.59
C GLN A 244 -6.10 33.72 -29.78
N LEU A 245 -5.44 33.61 -28.62
CA LEU A 245 -5.07 34.78 -27.81
C LEU A 245 -3.90 35.55 -28.42
N VAL A 246 -2.93 34.86 -29.05
CA VAL A 246 -1.80 35.50 -29.74
C VAL A 246 -2.23 36.25 -30.99
N ASN A 247 -3.17 35.70 -31.78
CA ASN A 247 -3.68 36.36 -32.99
C ASN A 247 -4.66 37.53 -32.70
N ARG A 248 -5.03 37.77 -31.44
CA ARG A 248 -5.92 38.87 -31.02
C ARG A 248 -5.17 40.09 -30.47
N ASN A 249 -3.85 40.00 -30.28
CA ASN A 249 -2.98 41.09 -29.86
C ASN A 249 -2.10 41.54 -31.04
#